data_AF-A0AAE1QDV0-F1
#
_entry.id   AF-A0AAE1QDV0-F1
#
_cell.length_a   1.000
_cell.length_b   1.000
_cell.length_c   1.000
_cell.angle_alpha   90.00
_cell.angle_beta   90.00
_cell.angle_gamma   90.00
#
_symmetry.space_group_name_H-M   'P 1'
#
loop_
_entity.id
_entity.type
_entity.pdbx_description
1 polymer ?
#
loop_
_entity_poly.entity_id
_entity_poly.type
_entity_poly.pdbx_seq_one_letter_code
_entity_poly.pdbx_strand_id
1 'polypeptide(L)'
;MLEEEEEVEEEEEEEEVEEVEEEEEVEEEEEEEEEEVEEIVVVFKACLKLSKTGAADLVGEIFFNKMKTKCFDLVKKKVCTKRRGWLGFGPCLRYSYRRVAVMRDNVTYEY
;
A
#
# COMPACT_ATOMS: atom_id res chain seq x y z
N MET A 1 3.93 -44.23 4.93
CA MET A 1 3.53 -43.88 3.55
C MET A 1 2.27 -43.04 3.56
N LEU A 2 1.06 -43.56 3.81
CA LEU A 2 -0.13 -42.68 3.90
C LEU A 2 -0.08 -41.74 5.11
N GLU A 3 0.36 -42.22 6.28
CA GLU A 3 0.55 -41.39 7.49
C GLU A 3 1.69 -40.35 7.31
N GLU A 4 2.70 -40.66 6.50
CA GLU A 4 3.80 -39.73 6.20
C GLU A 4 3.39 -38.67 5.16
N GLU A 5 2.41 -38.97 4.30
CA GLU A 5 1.84 -38.00 3.36
C GLU A 5 0.89 -37.04 4.09
N GLU A 6 0.13 -37.52 5.08
CA GLU A 6 -0.77 -36.73 5.92
C GLU A 6 0.00 -35.78 6.86
N GLU A 7 1.10 -36.25 7.48
CA GLU A 7 2.01 -35.40 8.29
C GLU A 7 2.66 -34.29 7.45
N VAL A 8 3.00 -34.55 6.19
CA VAL A 8 3.58 -33.54 5.29
C VAL A 8 2.54 -32.50 4.84
N GLU A 9 1.28 -32.91 4.61
CA GLU A 9 0.19 -31.97 4.29
C GLU A 9 -0.16 -31.08 5.50
N GLU A 10 -0.11 -31.61 6.73
CA GLU A 10 -0.31 -30.81 7.95
C GLU A 10 0.83 -29.80 8.19
N GLU A 11 2.10 -30.20 7.98
CA GLU A 11 3.24 -29.28 8.07
C GLU A 11 3.18 -28.17 7.00
N GLU A 12 2.75 -28.47 5.77
CA GLU A 12 2.55 -27.47 4.72
C GLU A 12 1.40 -26.51 5.05
N GLU A 13 0.29 -26.98 5.63
CA GLU A 13 -0.79 -26.08 6.09
C GLU A 13 -0.36 -25.20 7.27
N GLU A 14 0.42 -25.71 8.23
CA GLU A 14 0.94 -24.90 9.34
C GLU A 14 1.90 -23.80 8.85
N GLU A 15 2.80 -24.12 7.91
CA GLU A 15 3.70 -23.15 7.29
C GLU A 15 2.93 -22.08 6.50
N GLU A 16 1.88 -22.46 5.75
CA GLU A 16 0.99 -21.50 5.07
C GLU A 16 0.22 -20.60 6.06
N VAL A 17 -0.16 -21.09 7.24
CA VAL A 17 -0.85 -20.29 8.27
C VAL A 17 0.11 -19.30 8.93
N GLU A 18 1.32 -19.73 9.31
CA GLU A 18 2.35 -18.83 9.86
C GLU A 18 2.72 -17.71 8.88
N GLU A 19 2.88 -18.02 7.58
CA GLU A 19 3.14 -17.01 6.55
C GLU A 19 2.00 -15.98 6.43
N VAL A 20 0.74 -16.41 6.61
CA VAL A 20 -0.43 -15.51 6.55
C VAL A 20 -0.50 -14.61 7.78
N GLU A 21 -0.21 -15.14 8.97
CA GLU A 21 -0.18 -14.35 10.21
C GLU A 21 0.92 -13.28 10.16
N GLU A 22 2.13 -13.62 9.70
CA GLU A 22 3.21 -12.63 9.48
C GLU A 22 2.82 -11.57 8.43
N GLU A 23 2.13 -11.97 7.33
CA GLU A 23 1.62 -11.01 6.35
C GLU A 23 0.55 -10.06 6.94
N GLU A 24 -0.31 -10.54 7.86
CA GLU A 24 -1.32 -9.71 8.54
C GLU A 24 -0.69 -8.72 9.53
N GLU A 25 0.30 -9.14 10.34
CA GLU A 25 1.00 -8.23 11.28
C GLU A 25 1.72 -7.09 10.53
N VAL A 26 2.39 -7.39 9.42
CA VAL A 26 3.04 -6.37 8.58
C VAL A 26 2.01 -5.44 7.94
N GLU A 27 0.83 -5.96 7.57
CA GLU A 27 -0.26 -5.14 7.04
C GLU A 27 -0.77 -4.14 8.09
N GLU A 28 -0.94 -4.56 9.34
CA GLU A 28 -1.34 -3.68 10.43
C GLU A 28 -0.30 -2.57 10.69
N GLU A 29 0.99 -2.90 10.79
CA GLU A 29 2.06 -1.91 11.00
C GLU A 29 2.12 -0.86 9.87
N GLU A 30 1.95 -1.30 8.62
CA GLU A 30 2.00 -0.41 7.46
C GLU A 30 0.73 0.43 7.31
N GLU A 31 -0.45 -0.08 7.71
CA GLU A 31 -1.67 0.72 7.80
C GLU A 31 -1.54 1.81 8.88
N GLU A 32 -0.95 1.48 10.04
CA GLU A 32 -0.63 2.47 11.08
C GLU A 32 0.34 3.54 10.54
N GLU A 33 1.42 3.17 9.84
CA GLU A 33 2.32 4.15 9.20
C GLU A 33 1.59 5.02 8.16
N GLU A 34 0.70 4.46 7.32
CA GLU A 34 -0.07 5.25 6.36
C GLU A 34 -1.00 6.26 7.06
N GLU A 35 -1.69 5.86 8.13
CA GLU A 35 -2.54 6.76 8.92
C GLU A 35 -1.71 7.87 9.59
N GLU A 36 -0.54 7.56 10.15
CA GLU A 36 0.38 8.56 10.71
C GLU A 36 0.83 9.58 9.65
N VAL A 37 1.16 9.12 8.43
CA VAL A 37 1.57 9.99 7.33
C VAL A 37 0.42 10.89 6.89
N GLU A 38 -0.80 10.37 6.77
CA GLU A 38 -1.98 11.20 6.47
C GLU A 38 -2.21 12.26 7.55
N GLU A 39 -2.08 11.89 8.83
CA GLU A 39 -2.21 12.83 9.94
C GLU A 39 -1.17 13.96 9.86
N ILE A 40 0.10 13.64 9.59
CA ILE A 40 1.18 14.63 9.43
C ILE A 40 0.82 15.63 8.31
N VAL A 41 0.33 15.15 7.17
CA VAL A 41 -0.06 16.02 6.03
C VAL A 41 -1.20 16.95 6.41
N VAL A 42 -2.22 16.43 7.12
CA VAL A 42 -3.37 17.21 7.59
C VAL A 42 -2.92 18.28 8.61
N VAL A 43 -2.11 17.89 9.59
CA VAL A 43 -1.61 18.80 10.64
C VAL A 43 -0.75 19.91 10.05
N PHE A 44 0.14 19.59 9.11
CA PHE A 44 0.99 20.59 8.46
C PHE A 44 0.14 21.61 7.68
N LYS A 45 -0.82 21.13 6.89
CA LYS A 45 -1.76 22.00 6.17
C LYS A 45 -2.53 22.93 7.12
N ALA A 46 -3.02 22.40 8.23
CA ALA A 46 -3.74 23.20 9.24
C ALA A 46 -2.83 24.26 9.89
N CYS A 47 -1.58 23.89 10.21
CA CYS A 47 -0.59 24.80 10.79
C CYS A 47 -0.33 26.02 9.88
N LEU A 48 -0.12 25.77 8.58
CA LEU A 48 0.08 26.86 7.61
C LEU A 48 -1.13 27.81 7.56
N LYS A 49 -2.35 27.26 7.48
CA LYS A 49 -3.59 28.06 7.47
C LYS A 49 -3.78 28.87 8.75
N LEU A 50 -3.47 28.30 9.92
CA LEU A 50 -3.64 28.96 11.21
C LEU A 50 -2.65 30.11 11.42
N SER A 51 -1.47 30.05 10.79
CA SER A 51 -0.45 31.08 10.95
C SER A 51 -0.86 32.46 10.40
N LYS A 52 -1.76 32.50 9.40
CA LYS A 52 -2.28 33.73 8.76
C LYS A 52 -1.16 34.67 8.27
N THR A 53 -0.09 34.10 7.71
CA THR A 53 1.03 34.86 7.14
C THR A 53 1.16 34.59 5.65
N GLY A 54 1.50 35.62 4.87
CA GLY A 54 1.73 35.45 3.43
C GLY A 54 2.90 34.50 3.11
N ALA A 55 3.85 34.33 4.02
CA ALA A 55 4.93 33.34 3.87
C ALA A 55 4.40 31.91 3.99
N ALA A 56 3.54 31.63 4.97
CA ALA A 56 2.93 30.31 5.12
C ALA A 56 2.00 29.96 3.96
N ASP A 57 1.26 30.95 3.47
CA ASP A 57 0.39 30.76 2.31
C ASP A 57 1.19 30.45 1.04
N LEU A 58 2.33 31.13 0.83
CA LEU A 58 3.25 30.84 -0.26
C LEU A 58 3.80 29.40 -0.16
N VAL A 59 4.21 28.98 1.04
CA VAL A 59 4.66 27.59 1.29
C VAL A 59 3.55 26.60 0.98
N GLY A 60 2.32 26.86 1.44
CA GLY A 60 1.16 26.02 1.16
C GLY A 60 0.85 25.92 -0.33
N GLU A 61 0.82 27.04 -1.05
CA GLU A 61 0.57 27.05 -2.49
C GLU A 61 1.66 26.27 -3.26
N ILE A 62 2.94 26.48 -2.94
CA ILE A 62 4.03 25.79 -3.62
C ILE A 62 3.98 24.29 -3.35
N PHE A 63 3.88 23.89 -2.08
CA PHE A 63 3.94 22.48 -1.68
C PHE A 63 2.77 21.67 -2.22
N PHE A 64 1.54 22.13 -1.97
CA PHE A 64 0.32 21.37 -2.27
C PHE A 64 -0.16 21.57 -3.72
N ASN A 65 -0.02 22.78 -4.29
CA ASN A 65 -0.64 23.10 -5.59
C ASN A 65 0.33 23.15 -6.77
N LYS A 66 1.59 23.57 -6.59
CA LYS A 66 2.56 23.72 -7.69
C LYS A 66 3.46 22.51 -7.87
N MET A 67 4.15 22.10 -6.80
CA MET A 67 5.06 20.97 -6.86
C MET A 67 4.30 19.67 -7.14
N LYS A 68 3.07 19.56 -6.62
CA LYS A 68 2.18 18.40 -6.80
C LYS A 68 2.94 17.08 -6.65
N THR A 69 3.77 16.98 -5.61
CA THR A 69 4.54 15.77 -5.32
C THR A 69 3.57 14.60 -5.31
N LYS A 70 3.86 13.59 -6.13
CA LYS A 70 2.96 12.47 -6.34
C LYS A 70 3.24 11.39 -5.31
N CYS A 71 2.24 11.07 -4.51
CA CYS A 71 2.26 9.96 -3.57
C CYS A 71 1.58 8.73 -4.19
N PHE A 72 1.87 7.56 -3.65
CA PHE A 72 1.23 6.30 -4.03
C PHE A 72 0.94 5.47 -2.79
N ASP A 73 -0.05 4.59 -2.91
CA ASP A 73 -0.50 3.69 -1.86
C ASP A 73 -0.13 2.28 -2.25
N LEU A 74 0.25 1.47 -1.28
CA LEU A 74 0.52 0.07 -1.52
C LEU A 74 -0.76 -0.73 -1.30
N VAL A 75 -1.58 -0.81 -2.35
CA VAL A 75 -2.86 -1.52 -2.26
C VAL A 75 -2.68 -2.99 -2.62
N LYS A 76 -3.22 -3.90 -1.79
CA LYS A 76 -3.29 -5.33 -2.08
C LYS A 76 -4.18 -5.56 -3.31
N LYS A 77 -3.59 -6.02 -4.42
CA LYS A 77 -4.34 -6.35 -5.64
C LYS A 77 -4.10 -7.79 -6.06
N LYS A 78 -5.17 -8.42 -6.55
CA LYS A 78 -5.10 -9.73 -7.18
C LYS A 78 -4.40 -9.62 -8.53
N VAL A 79 -3.17 -10.10 -8.62
CA VAL A 79 -2.36 -10.08 -9.84
C VAL A 79 -2.19 -11.49 -10.40
N CYS A 80 -2.06 -11.59 -11.72
CA CYS A 80 -1.78 -12.86 -12.38
C CYS A 80 -0.28 -13.16 -12.31
N THR A 81 0.11 -14.19 -11.55
CA THR A 81 1.51 -14.60 -11.40
C THR A 81 1.96 -15.61 -12.45
N LYS A 82 1.02 -16.43 -12.96
CA LYS A 82 1.33 -17.45 -13.97
C LYS A 82 0.29 -17.42 -15.09
N ARG A 83 0.74 -17.30 -16.35
CA ARG A 83 -0.12 -17.34 -17.55
C ARG A 83 0.13 -18.60 -18.37
N ARG A 84 -0.89 -19.03 -19.12
CA ARG A 84 -0.80 -20.17 -20.05
C ARG A 84 -0.22 -19.73 -21.39
N GLY A 85 1.09 -19.87 -21.58
CA GLY A 85 1.75 -19.64 -22.87
C GLY A 85 3.23 -19.29 -22.72
N TRP A 86 4.06 -19.67 -23.71
CA TRP A 86 5.52 -19.49 -23.65
C TRP A 86 5.97 -18.02 -23.82
N LEU A 87 5.11 -17.15 -24.38
CA LEU A 87 5.35 -15.71 -24.54
C LEU A 87 4.54 -14.82 -23.56
N GLY A 88 3.93 -15.39 -22.51
CA GLY A 88 3.14 -14.60 -21.55
C GLY A 88 1.78 -14.10 -22.06
N PHE A 89 1.33 -14.55 -23.24
CA PHE A 89 -0.02 -14.33 -23.76
C PHE A 89 -0.90 -15.56 -23.49
N GLY A 90 -2.10 -15.34 -22.94
CA GLY A 90 -3.07 -16.41 -22.64
C GLY A 90 -3.83 -16.20 -21.32
N PRO A 91 -4.75 -17.11 -20.96
CA PRO A 91 -5.49 -17.03 -19.70
C PRO A 91 -4.55 -17.16 -18.49
N CYS A 92 -4.96 -16.55 -17.38
CA CYS A 92 -4.24 -16.69 -16.12
C CYS A 92 -4.48 -18.07 -15.52
N LEU A 93 -3.40 -18.72 -15.08
CA LEU A 93 -3.42 -20.03 -14.42
C LEU A 93 -3.32 -19.90 -12.90
N ARG A 94 -2.57 -18.92 -12.41
CA ARG A 94 -2.41 -18.66 -10.96
C ARG A 94 -2.47 -17.17 -10.71
N TYR A 95 -3.26 -16.81 -9.73
CA TYR A 95 -3.30 -15.47 -9.17
C TYR A 95 -2.60 -15.49 -7.82
N SER A 96 -2.00 -14.37 -7.44
CA SER A 96 -1.63 -14.10 -6.05
C SER A 96 -2.05 -12.68 -5.72
N TYR A 97 -2.18 -12.39 -4.43
CA TYR A 97 -2.22 -11.01 -4.01
C TYR A 97 -0.79 -10.47 -4.01
N ARG A 98 -0.63 -9.25 -4.51
CA ARG A 98 0.62 -8.50 -4.43
C ARG A 98 0.26 -7.06 -4.11
N ARG A 99 1.08 -6.41 -3.30
CA ARG A 99 0.98 -4.97 -3.08
C ARG A 99 1.46 -4.26 -4.33
N VAL A 100 0.65 -3.33 -4.81
CA VAL A 100 0.98 -2.54 -6.00
C VAL A 100 0.77 -1.08 -5.71
N ALA A 101 1.75 -0.26 -6.13
CA ALA A 101 1.67 1.17 -6.02
C ALA A 101 0.51 1.72 -6.87
N VAL A 102 -0.44 2.39 -6.21
CA VAL A 102 -1.55 3.11 -6.84
C VAL A 102 -1.37 4.59 -6.55
N MET A 103 -1.30 5.42 -7.59
CA MET A 103 -1.10 6.86 -7.43
C MET A 103 -2.30 7.50 -6.71
N ARG A 104 -2.05 8.29 -5.66
CA ARG A 104 -3.06 9.14 -5.01
C ARG A 104 -3.22 10.47 -5.75
N ASP A 105 -4.42 11.03 -5.61
CA ASP A 105 -4.67 12.42 -5.96
C ASP A 105 -4.08 13.36 -4.91
N ASN A 106 -3.64 14.53 -5.34
CA ASN A 106 -2.99 15.48 -4.47
C ASN A 106 -4.02 16.29 -3.67
N VAL A 107 -3.75 16.46 -2.37
CA VAL A 107 -4.50 17.39 -1.53
C VAL A 107 -4.20 18.83 -1.95
N THR A 108 -5.25 19.63 -2.16
CA THR A 108 -5.11 21.05 -2.56
C THR A 108 -5.00 21.97 -1.34
N TYR A 109 -4.25 23.06 -1.47
CA TYR A 109 -4.21 24.15 -0.49
C TYR A 109 -5.10 25.31 -0.96
N GLU A 110 -6.05 25.70 -0.10
CA GLU A 110 -6.99 26.81 -0.35
C GLU A 110 -6.75 27.93 0.68
N TYR A 111 -6.86 29.16 0.21
CA TYR A 111 -6.63 30.41 0.95
C TYR A 111 -7.83 30.78 1.84
#